data_AF-A0A455UIW3-F1
#
_entry.id   AF-A0A455UIW3-F1
#
_cell.length_a   1.000
_cell.length_b   1.000
_cell.length_c   1.000
_cell.angle_alpha   90.00
_cell.angle_beta   90.00
_cell.angle_gamma   90.00
#
_symmetry.space_group_name_H-M   'P 1'
#
loop_
_entity.id
_entity.type
_entity.pdbx_description
1 polymer ?
#
loop_
_entity_poly.entity_id
_entity_poly.type
_entity_poly.pdbx_seq_one_letter_code
_entity_poly.pdbx_strand_id
1 'polypeptide(L)'
;MEIAKGIQKFIDAKWKAVDVAKRLGKSRGYISQHLSLLKLPECVQKLYEEDVTADPESLNSLRQIYQIAPEKAERICEKALVDGISRKACRELLKQAKGGTLAEDPETVPMEAQVPAPALGTNDDQPPLSGFDSSLRWKLWHGEHC
;
A
#
# COMPACT_ATOMS: atom_id res chain seq x y z
N MET A 1 -15.58 -0.02 -1.30
CA MET A 1 -15.90 1.35 -0.85
C MET A 1 -17.03 1.45 0.20
N GLU A 2 -18.02 0.54 0.22
CA GLU A 2 -19.21 0.68 1.10
C GLU A 2 -18.92 0.79 2.60
N ILE A 3 -17.97 0.01 3.12
CA ILE A 3 -17.55 0.08 4.53
C ILE A 3 -16.97 1.46 4.88
N ALA A 4 -16.20 2.04 3.96
CA ALA A 4 -15.59 3.35 4.16
C ALA A 4 -16.66 4.44 4.28
N LYS A 5 -17.68 4.42 3.39
CA LYS A 5 -18.83 5.33 3.47
C LYS A 5 -19.59 5.18 4.79
N GLY A 6 -19.77 3.94 5.27
CA GLY A 6 -20.38 3.67 6.57
C GLY A 6 -19.62 4.31 7.73
N ILE A 7 -18.29 4.19 7.72
CA ILE A 7 -17.42 4.81 8.72
C ILE A 7 -17.46 6.34 8.63
N GLN A 8 -17.47 6.90 7.41
CA GLN A 8 -17.53 8.35 7.17
C GLN A 8 -18.76 8.99 7.82
N LYS A 9 -19.93 8.33 7.79
CA LYS A 9 -21.14 8.82 8.46
C LYS A 9 -20.93 9.08 9.96
N PHE A 10 -20.12 8.26 10.65
CA PHE A 10 -19.80 8.50 12.06
C PHE A 10 -18.90 9.71 12.23
N ILE A 11 -17.92 9.88 11.34
CA ILE A 11 -17.02 11.05 11.37
C ILE A 11 -17.81 12.34 11.10
N ASP A 12 -18.75 12.31 10.16
CA ASP A 12 -19.64 13.43 9.86
C ASP A 12 -20.55 13.76 11.06
N ALA A 13 -20.97 12.74 11.81
CA ALA A 13 -21.68 12.86 13.08
C ALA A 13 -20.77 13.31 14.26
N LYS A 14 -19.55 13.80 14.00
CA LYS A 14 -18.57 14.30 14.97
C LYS A 14 -17.99 13.25 15.92
N TRP A 15 -18.07 11.96 15.57
CA TRP A 15 -17.39 10.92 16.34
C TRP A 15 -15.89 10.92 16.07
N LYS A 16 -15.09 10.61 17.09
CA LYS A 16 -13.64 10.38 16.91
C LYS A 16 -13.41 8.99 16.33
N ALA A 17 -12.45 8.86 15.42
CA ALA A 17 -12.10 7.56 14.81
C ALA A 17 -11.77 6.45 15.83
N VAL A 18 -11.23 6.83 16.99
CA VAL A 18 -10.94 5.90 18.11
C VAL A 18 -12.22 5.34 18.71
N ASP A 19 -13.26 6.16 18.85
CA ASP A 19 -14.55 5.74 19.42
C ASP A 19 -15.34 4.89 18.43
N VAL A 20 -15.26 5.23 17.14
CA VAL A 20 -15.80 4.40 16.05
C VAL A 20 -15.12 3.02 16.02
N ALA A 21 -13.79 2.97 16.15
CA ALA A 21 -13.04 1.72 16.19
C ALA A 21 -13.50 0.81 17.34
N LYS A 22 -13.63 1.39 18.55
CA LYS A 22 -14.15 0.68 19.73
C LYS A 22 -15.58 0.19 19.51
N ARG A 23 -16.45 1.05 18.97
CA ARG A 23 -17.87 0.73 18.71
C ARG A 23 -18.03 -0.42 17.71
N LEU A 24 -17.19 -0.48 16.68
CA LEU A 24 -17.23 -1.50 15.64
C LEU A 24 -16.41 -2.76 15.98
N GLY A 25 -15.71 -2.78 17.12
CA GLY A 25 -14.82 -3.87 17.49
C GLY A 25 -13.66 -4.06 16.50
N LYS A 26 -13.17 -2.98 15.88
CA LYS A 26 -12.09 -2.99 14.89
C LYS A 26 -10.89 -2.21 15.38
N SER A 27 -9.73 -2.46 14.77
CA SER A 27 -8.52 -1.71 15.08
C SER A 27 -8.59 -0.28 14.53
N ARG A 28 -7.89 0.65 15.17
CA ARG A 28 -7.74 2.03 14.66
C ARG A 28 -7.14 2.04 13.25
N GLY A 29 -6.19 1.13 12.98
CA GLY A 29 -5.60 0.96 11.65
C GLY A 29 -6.64 0.57 10.59
N TYR A 30 -7.56 -0.34 10.92
CA TYR A 30 -8.65 -0.72 10.01
C TYR A 30 -9.54 0.48 9.65
N ILE A 31 -9.95 1.28 10.64
CA ILE A 31 -10.76 2.48 10.42
C ILE A 31 -10.00 3.50 9.56
N SER A 32 -8.74 3.79 9.92
CA SER A 32 -7.88 4.72 9.18
C SER A 32 -7.69 4.30 7.72
N GLN A 33 -7.47 3.00 7.49
CA GLN A 33 -7.31 2.46 6.14
C GLN A 33 -8.57 2.66 5.31
N HIS A 34 -9.75 2.36 5.87
CA HIS A 34 -11.01 2.54 5.14
C HIS A 34 -11.33 4.01 4.88
N LEU A 35 -11.11 4.90 5.84
CA LEU A 35 -11.28 6.35 5.62
C LEU A 35 -10.30 6.89 4.57
N SER A 36 -9.10 6.32 4.48
CA SER A 36 -8.11 6.71 3.49
C SER A 36 -8.55 6.40 2.05
N LEU A 37 -9.39 5.38 1.85
CA LEU A 37 -9.97 5.05 0.55
C LEU A 37 -10.96 6.09 0.03
N LEU A 38 -11.49 6.95 0.91
CA LEU A 38 -12.36 8.08 0.50
C LEU A 38 -11.57 9.32 0.10
N LYS A 39 -10.27 9.34 0.39
CA LYS A 39 -9.37 10.46 0.13
C LYS A 39 -8.25 10.01 -0.81
N LEU A 40 -8.61 9.25 -1.83
CA LEU A 40 -7.67 8.82 -2.86
C LEU A 40 -7.39 9.99 -3.81
N PRO A 41 -6.14 10.17 -4.25
CA PRO A 41 -5.82 11.11 -5.32
C PRO A 41 -6.42 10.63 -6.65
N GLU A 42 -6.66 11.56 -7.57
CA GLU A 42 -7.37 11.31 -8.83
C GLU A 42 -6.74 10.15 -9.64
N CYS A 43 -5.40 10.10 -9.71
CA CYS A 43 -4.69 9.02 -10.42
C CYS A 43 -4.95 7.63 -9.83
N VAL A 44 -5.08 7.51 -8.50
CA VAL A 44 -5.40 6.25 -7.82
C VAL A 44 -6.89 5.93 -7.88
N GLN A 45 -7.73 6.98 -7.89
CA GLN A 45 -9.17 6.81 -8.06
C GLN A 45 -9.50 6.26 -9.45
N LYS A 46 -8.83 6.74 -10.51
CA LYS A 46 -8.98 6.21 -11.87
C LYS A 46 -8.72 4.70 -11.94
N LEU A 47 -7.72 4.19 -11.23
CA LEU A 47 -7.45 2.74 -11.17
C LEU A 47 -8.61 1.93 -10.55
N TYR A 48 -9.37 2.53 -9.65
CA TYR A 48 -10.56 1.91 -9.08
C TYR A 48 -11.76 1.99 -10.03
N GLU A 49 -11.94 3.13 -10.70
CA GLU A 49 -13.04 3.37 -11.64
C GLU A 49 -12.92 2.51 -12.92
N GLU A 50 -11.70 2.29 -13.40
CA GLU A 50 -11.37 1.43 -14.55
C GLU A 50 -11.24 -0.07 -14.17
N ASP A 51 -11.64 -0.45 -12.95
CA ASP A 51 -11.59 -1.83 -12.40
C ASP A 51 -10.19 -2.49 -12.39
N VAL A 52 -9.12 -1.70 -12.58
CA VAL A 52 -7.73 -2.20 -12.57
C VAL A 52 -7.33 -2.74 -11.20
N THR A 53 -7.72 -2.04 -10.13
CA THR A 53 -7.52 -2.54 -8.77
C THR A 53 -8.58 -2.04 -7.79
N ALA A 54 -9.28 -2.99 -7.15
CA ALA A 54 -10.25 -2.72 -6.09
C ALA A 54 -9.70 -3.04 -4.68
N ASP A 55 -8.45 -3.47 -4.59
CA ASP A 55 -7.86 -3.96 -3.35
C ASP A 55 -7.47 -2.81 -2.40
N PRO A 56 -7.99 -2.77 -1.15
CA PRO A 56 -7.77 -1.67 -0.23
C PRO A 56 -6.32 -1.53 0.25
N GLU A 57 -5.53 -2.61 0.22
CA GLU A 57 -4.10 -2.55 0.55
C GLU A 57 -3.30 -1.91 -0.59
N SER A 58 -3.61 -2.31 -1.83
CA SER A 58 -3.01 -1.76 -3.05
C SER A 58 -3.31 -0.27 -3.21
N LEU A 59 -4.58 0.13 -3.11
CA LEU A 59 -5.01 1.53 -3.17
C LEU A 59 -4.35 2.37 -2.07
N ASN A 60 -4.26 1.85 -0.85
CA ASN A 60 -3.62 2.56 0.26
C ASN A 60 -2.09 2.68 0.07
N SER A 61 -1.47 1.72 -0.60
CA SER A 61 -0.04 1.80 -0.93
C SER A 61 0.23 2.87 -1.97
N LEU A 62 -0.54 2.90 -3.05
CA LEU A 62 -0.45 3.92 -4.10
C LEU A 62 -0.72 5.34 -3.57
N ARG A 63 -1.73 5.49 -2.72
CA ARG A 63 -1.99 6.75 -2.00
C ARG A 63 -0.77 7.22 -1.20
N GLN A 64 -0.12 6.32 -0.45
CA GLN A 64 1.08 6.69 0.32
C GLN A 64 2.25 7.06 -0.59
N ILE A 65 2.42 6.39 -1.73
CA ILE A 65 3.44 6.77 -2.72
C ILE A 65 3.17 8.20 -3.21
N TYR A 66 1.91 8.52 -3.54
CA TYR A 66 1.52 9.87 -3.95
C TYR A 66 1.84 10.95 -2.90
N GLN A 67 1.69 10.63 -1.61
CA GLN A 67 2.06 11.55 -0.53
C GLN A 67 3.57 11.79 -0.41
N ILE A 68 4.40 10.83 -0.84
CA ILE A 68 5.86 10.92 -0.79
C ILE A 68 6.41 11.56 -2.07
N ALA A 69 5.93 11.08 -3.22
CA ALA A 69 6.38 11.46 -4.55
C ALA A 69 5.17 11.46 -5.51
N PRO A 70 4.44 12.59 -5.63
CA PRO A 70 3.22 12.66 -6.43
C PRO A 70 3.48 12.39 -7.92
N GLU A 71 4.51 13.00 -8.50
CA GLU A 71 4.87 12.79 -9.91
C GLU A 71 5.18 11.33 -10.25
N LYS A 72 5.87 10.61 -9.34
CA LYS A 72 6.19 9.19 -9.55
C LYS A 72 4.95 8.32 -9.41
N ALA A 73 4.07 8.65 -8.45
CA ALA A 73 2.82 7.94 -8.26
C ALA A 73 1.90 8.06 -9.49
N GLU A 74 1.83 9.23 -10.11
CA GLU A 74 1.05 9.45 -11.33
C GLU A 74 1.53 8.54 -12.47
N ARG A 75 2.83 8.51 -12.75
CA ARG A 75 3.41 7.60 -13.76
C ARG A 75 3.14 6.13 -13.46
N ILE A 76 3.25 5.73 -12.20
CA ILE A 76 2.91 4.37 -11.77
C ILE A 76 1.44 4.07 -12.05
N CYS A 77 0.54 5.02 -11.77
CA CYS A 77 -0.90 4.85 -12.01
C CYS A 77 -1.20 4.80 -13.51
N GLU A 78 -0.59 5.65 -14.33
CA GLU A 78 -0.73 5.61 -15.79
C GLU A 78 -0.27 4.27 -16.37
N LYS A 79 0.89 3.78 -15.94
CA LYS A 79 1.37 2.45 -16.36
C LYS A 79 0.45 1.33 -15.88
N ALA A 80 -0.03 1.42 -14.64
CA ALA A 80 -0.96 0.44 -14.09
C ALA A 80 -2.31 0.42 -14.83
N LEU A 81 -2.77 1.55 -15.37
CA LEU A 81 -3.99 1.59 -16.19
C LEU A 81 -3.85 0.76 -17.48
N VAL A 82 -2.64 0.63 -18.03
CA VAL A 82 -2.38 -0.11 -19.26
C VAL A 82 -2.01 -1.57 -18.98
N ASP A 83 -1.03 -1.79 -18.10
CA ASP A 83 -0.43 -3.12 -17.85
C ASP A 83 -1.09 -3.87 -16.68
N GLY A 84 -1.92 -3.18 -15.89
CA GLY A 84 -2.37 -3.66 -14.59
C GLY A 84 -1.29 -3.55 -13.50
N ILE A 85 -1.68 -3.80 -12.25
CA ILE A 85 -0.73 -3.83 -11.12
C ILE A 85 -1.12 -4.85 -10.07
N SER A 86 -0.12 -5.60 -9.57
CA SER A 86 -0.32 -6.56 -8.48
C SER A 86 -0.11 -5.92 -7.10
N ARG A 87 -0.79 -6.47 -6.08
CA ARG A 87 -0.61 -6.06 -4.68
C ARG A 87 0.86 -6.09 -4.23
N LYS A 88 1.63 -7.10 -4.68
CA LYS A 88 3.06 -7.23 -4.38
C LYS A 88 3.86 -6.07 -4.98
N ALA A 89 3.59 -5.71 -6.23
CA ALA A 89 4.23 -4.58 -6.91
C ALA A 89 3.95 -3.26 -6.17
N CYS A 90 2.69 -3.01 -5.78
CA CYS A 90 2.33 -1.82 -4.99
C CYS A 90 3.14 -1.70 -3.69
N ARG A 91 3.34 -2.81 -2.97
CA ARG A 91 4.13 -2.83 -1.73
C ARG A 91 5.61 -2.56 -1.96
N GLU A 92 6.18 -3.13 -3.01
CA GLU A 92 7.59 -2.93 -3.34
C GLU A 92 7.84 -1.47 -3.79
N LEU A 93 6.97 -0.91 -4.63
CA LEU A 93 7.03 0.49 -5.04
C LEU A 93 6.91 1.44 -3.82
N LEU A 94 6.03 1.12 -2.86
CA LEU A 94 5.93 1.89 -1.62
C LEU A 94 7.21 1.82 -0.79
N LYS A 95 7.85 0.66 -0.72
CA LYS A 95 9.14 0.50 -0.03
C LYS A 95 10.23 1.32 -0.71
N GLN A 96 10.30 1.28 -2.04
CA GLN A 96 11.22 2.11 -2.83
C GLN A 96 10.94 3.61 -2.63
N ALA A 97 9.67 4.00 -2.53
CA ALA A 97 9.28 5.40 -2.33
C ALA A 97 9.82 5.93 -1.00
N LYS A 98 9.63 5.13 0.06
CA LYS A 98 10.13 5.42 1.41
C LYS A 98 11.67 5.40 1.46
N GLY A 99 12.31 4.60 0.61
CA GLY A 99 13.77 4.52 0.50
C GLY A 99 14.40 5.56 -0.44
N GLY A 100 13.60 6.36 -1.15
CA GLY A 100 14.10 7.32 -2.15
C GLY A 100 14.65 6.67 -3.43
N THR A 101 14.48 5.36 -3.61
CA THR A 101 15.01 4.59 -4.75
C THR A 101 13.94 4.28 -5.80
N LEU A 102 12.81 4.98 -5.80
CA LEU A 102 11.81 4.85 -6.85
C LEU A 102 12.45 5.23 -8.18
N ALA A 103 12.62 4.25 -9.06
CA ALA A 103 13.18 4.44 -10.38
C ALA A 103 12.38 5.48 -11.17
N GLU A 104 13.10 6.44 -11.73
CA GLU A 104 12.58 7.46 -12.64
C GLU A 104 12.76 6.89 -14.04
N ASP A 105 11.66 6.47 -14.66
CA ASP A 105 11.56 6.01 -16.04
C ASP A 105 12.10 4.61 -16.42
N PRO A 106 11.31 3.82 -17.17
CA PRO A 106 11.79 2.67 -17.94
C PRO A 106 12.09 3.10 -19.38
N GLU A 107 13.18 3.81 -19.61
CA GLU A 107 13.86 3.71 -20.91
C GLU A 107 15.10 2.82 -20.69
N THR A 108 15.04 1.62 -21.27
CA THR A 108 16.05 0.55 -21.27
C THR A 108 16.02 -0.47 -20.13
N VAL A 109 15.03 -1.37 -20.17
CA VAL A 109 15.38 -2.82 -20.20
C VAL A 109 14.28 -3.55 -20.97
N PRO A 110 14.59 -4.13 -22.14
CA PRO A 110 13.65 -4.95 -22.86
C PRO A 110 13.35 -6.20 -22.03
N MET A 111 12.05 -6.45 -21.85
CA MET A 111 11.41 -7.74 -21.67
C MET A 111 12.36 -8.95 -21.73
N GLU A 112 12.82 -9.43 -20.57
CA GLU A 112 13.28 -10.82 -20.46
C GLU A 112 12.09 -11.65 -20.00
N ALA A 113 11.45 -12.26 -20.98
CA ALA A 113 10.41 -13.26 -20.82
C ALA A 113 10.91 -14.35 -19.87
N GLN A 114 10.25 -14.48 -18.72
CA GLN A 114 10.41 -15.65 -17.86
C GLN A 114 9.72 -16.84 -18.54
N VAL A 115 10.47 -17.54 -19.39
CA VAL A 115 10.16 -18.90 -19.83
C VAL A 115 10.26 -19.82 -18.61
N PRO A 116 9.25 -20.64 -18.29
CA PRO A 116 9.36 -21.61 -17.21
C PRO A 116 10.04 -22.87 -17.75
N ALA A 117 11.07 -23.36 -17.06
CA ALA A 117 11.52 -24.74 -17.24
C ALA A 117 11.95 -25.37 -15.90
N PRO A 118 11.62 -26.65 -15.67
CA PRO A 118 11.63 -27.30 -14.37
C PRO A 118 12.92 -28.11 -14.11
N ALA A 119 13.31 -28.25 -12.85
CA ALA A 119 13.97 -29.42 -12.25
C ALA A 119 14.29 -29.07 -10.79
N LEU A 120 13.57 -29.63 -9.83
CA LEU A 120 13.93 -30.88 -9.13
C LEU A 120 15.33 -30.78 -8.49
N GLY A 121 15.36 -30.36 -7.23
CA GLY A 121 16.53 -30.34 -6.36
C GLY A 121 16.07 -30.55 -4.93
N THR A 122 16.63 -31.57 -4.30
CA THR A 122 16.18 -32.30 -3.11
C THR A 122 16.29 -31.54 -1.79
N ASN A 123 15.47 -31.99 -0.84
CA ASN A 123 15.45 -31.65 0.58
C ASN A 123 16.80 -31.81 1.32
N ASP A 124 16.79 -31.27 2.54
CA ASP A 124 17.68 -31.51 3.68
C ASP A 124 18.98 -30.69 3.74
N ASP A 125 18.92 -29.56 4.46
CA ASP A 125 19.63 -29.40 5.74
C ASP A 125 19.14 -28.12 6.44
N GLN A 126 18.32 -28.27 7.49
CA GLN A 126 17.96 -27.17 8.40
C GLN A 126 18.43 -27.55 9.81
N PRO A 127 19.37 -26.78 10.39
CA PRO A 127 19.46 -26.61 11.83
C PRO A 127 18.91 -25.23 12.27
N PRO A 128 18.20 -25.15 13.40
CA PRO A 128 17.48 -23.95 13.83
C PRO A 128 18.30 -23.10 14.79
N LEU A 129 18.34 -21.78 14.61
CA LEU A 129 18.78 -20.82 15.65
C LEU A 129 17.95 -19.53 15.48
N SER A 130 16.90 -19.37 16.29
CA SER A 130 16.89 -18.64 17.56
C SER A 130 16.76 -17.12 17.39
N GLY A 131 15.54 -16.64 17.66
CA GLY A 131 15.27 -15.40 18.38
C GLY A 131 15.80 -14.10 17.81
N PHE A 132 14.95 -13.38 17.06
CA PHE A 132 15.02 -11.91 17.07
C PHE A 132 13.63 -11.32 17.30
N ASP A 133 13.44 -10.93 18.55
CA ASP A 133 12.43 -10.00 19.04
C ASP A 133 12.42 -8.74 18.15
N SER A 134 11.28 -8.45 17.53
CA SER A 134 11.05 -7.21 16.79
C SER A 134 10.01 -6.35 17.51
N SER A 135 10.27 -6.11 18.79
CA SER A 135 9.69 -4.97 19.49
C SER A 135 10.53 -3.71 19.18
N LEU A 136 9.82 -2.60 18.92
CA LEU A 136 10.32 -1.22 18.84
C LEU A 136 10.97 -0.76 17.53
N ARG A 137 10.14 -0.49 16.51
CA ARG A 137 10.44 0.60 15.55
C ARG A 137 9.17 1.34 15.10
N TRP A 138 8.52 2.02 16.05
CA TRP A 138 7.41 2.96 15.80
C TRP A 138 7.53 4.26 16.61
N LYS A 139 8.76 4.76 16.81
CA LYS A 139 8.98 6.10 17.35
C LYS A 139 9.89 6.86 16.43
N LEU A 140 9.32 7.55 15.44
CA LEU A 140 9.89 8.73 14.78
C LEU A 140 8.90 9.23 13.72
N TRP A 141 7.74 9.72 14.18
CA TRP A 141 6.92 10.67 13.44
C TRP A 141 5.98 11.35 14.43
N HIS A 142 5.97 12.68 14.45
CA HIS A 142 5.51 13.62 15.50
C HIS A 142 6.56 13.79 16.63
N GLY A 143 7.29 14.90 16.79
CA GLY A 143 7.08 16.27 16.35
C GLY A 143 6.40 17.07 17.46
N GLU A 144 7.19 17.63 18.39
CA GLU A 144 6.74 18.70 19.30
C GLU A 144 7.85 19.76 19.44
N HIS A 145 7.50 20.97 19.03
CA HIS A 145 8.08 22.23 19.47
C HIS A 145 7.61 22.49 20.91
N CYS A 146 8.54 22.86 21.79
CA CYS A 146 8.40 23.95 22.76
C CYS A 146 9.76 24.21 23.43
#